data_AF-A0A1E1MRC1-F1
#
_entry.id   AF-A0A1E1MRC1-F1
#
_cell.length_a   1.000
_cell.length_b   1.000
_cell.length_c   1.000
_cell.angle_alpha   90.00
_cell.angle_beta   90.00
_cell.angle_gamma   90.00
#
_symmetry.space_group_name_H-M   'P 1'
#
loop_
_entity.id
_entity.type
_entity.pdbx_description
1 polymer ?
#
loop_
_entity_poly.entity_id
_entity_poly.type
_entity_poly.pdbx_seq_one_letter_code
_entity_poly.pdbx_strand_id
1 'polypeptide(L)'
;MWQDRFGYTYDEAAALISITKSTPMTSAQQPMITPAQARTIYLLKLDGPLSTPSKVQEIANLPAIPECHLGSSDDGSSMFCKVDGRAKLAIENWLSLHNKDLRPLFVPFGRAYKELSSTSLYPTLGIDTTLPQFRPQDPQFLDHAHSFGQKKDQFPVRFFFYGTLASAPKLCSLLSLPDEEAPVLLKASVKGGTMETWGNGKYNALINGSEDSRIDGWAYMVISEEYEDALRKYETEAYEVVKCEIEMEGKNVQGCTFRFTGAVD
;
A
#
# COMPACT_ATOMS: atom_id res chain seq x y z
N MET A 1 -20.88 4.05 -11.12
CA MET A 1 -19.46 3.90 -11.55
C MET A 1 -18.54 3.15 -10.57
N TRP A 2 -18.72 3.20 -9.24
CA TRP A 2 -18.03 2.26 -8.30
C TRP A 2 -18.90 1.00 -8.04
N GLN A 3 -20.20 1.20 -7.81
CA GLN A 3 -21.22 0.14 -7.72
C GLN A 3 -21.28 -0.76 -8.96
N ASP A 4 -21.24 -0.20 -10.17
CA ASP A 4 -21.24 -1.01 -11.40
C ASP A 4 -19.96 -1.82 -11.60
N ARG A 5 -18.88 -1.48 -10.89
CA ARG A 5 -17.52 -2.02 -11.12
C ARG A 5 -17.13 -3.10 -10.11
N PHE A 6 -17.81 -3.16 -8.97
CA PHE A 6 -17.54 -4.10 -7.86
C PHE A 6 -18.81 -4.66 -7.18
N GLY A 7 -19.99 -4.11 -7.47
CA GLY A 7 -21.27 -4.50 -6.84
C GLY A 7 -21.49 -3.93 -5.42
N TYR A 8 -20.80 -2.86 -5.03
CA TYR A 8 -20.94 -2.15 -3.74
C TYR A 8 -20.36 -0.73 -3.86
N THR A 9 -20.55 0.18 -2.91
CA THR A 9 -19.98 1.56 -2.88
C THR A 9 -18.64 1.63 -2.13
N TYR A 10 -17.85 2.69 -2.36
CA TYR A 10 -16.62 2.95 -1.60
C TYR A 10 -16.89 3.08 -0.10
N ASP A 11 -18.01 3.71 0.25
CA ASP A 11 -18.42 3.90 1.64
C ASP A 11 -18.79 2.59 2.34
N GLU A 12 -19.36 1.61 1.61
CA GLU A 12 -19.63 0.27 2.14
C GLU A 12 -18.34 -0.49 2.48
N ALA A 13 -17.31 -0.37 1.64
CA ALA A 13 -15.99 -0.98 1.91
C ALA A 13 -15.28 -0.28 3.07
N ALA A 14 -15.30 1.05 3.10
CA ALA A 14 -14.70 1.85 4.17
C ALA A 14 -15.42 1.62 5.52
N ALA A 15 -16.74 1.48 5.52
CA ALA A 15 -17.53 1.18 6.73
C ALA A 15 -17.16 -0.18 7.32
N LEU A 16 -17.04 -1.24 6.50
CA LEU A 16 -16.64 -2.58 6.97
C LEU A 16 -15.21 -2.61 7.54
N ILE A 17 -14.29 -1.88 6.92
CA ILE A 17 -12.91 -1.71 7.44
C ILE A 17 -12.89 -0.91 8.75
N SER A 18 -13.80 0.07 8.91
CA SER A 18 -13.90 0.84 10.15
C SER A 18 -14.48 0.03 11.32
N ILE A 19 -15.43 -0.87 11.03
CA ILE A 19 -16.09 -1.75 12.02
C ILE A 19 -15.11 -2.79 12.57
N THR A 20 -14.21 -3.32 11.75
CA THR A 20 -13.17 -4.29 12.17
C THR A 20 -12.04 -3.65 12.99
N LYS A 21 -11.92 -2.31 13.00
CA LYS A 21 -10.91 -1.58 13.79
C LYS A 21 -11.38 -1.19 15.20
N SER A 22 -12.64 -1.40 15.57
CA SER A 22 -13.15 -1.03 16.89
C SER A 22 -13.03 -2.17 17.90
N THR A 23 -11.90 -2.26 18.60
CA THR A 23 -11.80 -2.96 19.89
C THR A 23 -11.34 -1.93 20.94
N PRO A 24 -12.06 -1.72 22.05
CA PRO A 24 -11.65 -0.73 23.04
C PRO A 24 -10.56 -1.33 23.93
N MET A 25 -9.34 -0.77 23.89
CA MET A 25 -8.33 -0.98 24.93
C MET A 25 -8.16 0.30 25.74
N THR A 26 -8.61 0.21 26.98
CA THR A 26 -8.45 1.18 28.06
C THR A 26 -7.02 1.10 28.60
N SER A 27 -6.20 2.13 28.38
CA SER A 27 -5.22 2.62 29.38
C SER A 27 -4.60 3.94 28.92
N ALA A 28 -4.39 4.84 29.87
CA ALA A 28 -3.80 6.16 29.66
C ALA A 28 -2.33 6.05 29.28
N GLN A 29 -2.04 6.04 27.98
CA GLN A 29 -0.73 6.33 27.40
C GLN A 29 -0.96 7.26 26.20
N GLN A 30 0.02 8.10 25.87
CA GLN A 30 0.00 8.99 24.69
C GLN A 30 -0.56 8.23 23.48
N PRO A 31 -1.35 8.86 22.58
CA PRO A 31 -1.99 8.16 21.49
C PRO A 31 -0.93 7.52 20.58
N MET A 32 -0.59 6.26 20.86
CA MET A 32 0.24 5.43 20.02
C MET A 32 -0.62 5.03 18.84
N ILE A 33 -0.46 5.74 17.73
CA ILE A 33 -1.03 5.33 16.46
C ILE A 33 -0.44 3.97 16.07
N THR A 34 -1.28 3.08 15.54
CA THR A 34 -0.82 1.76 15.08
C THR A 34 0.15 1.93 13.91
N PRO A 35 1.01 0.94 13.61
CA PRO A 35 1.87 0.99 12.43
C PRO A 35 1.11 1.27 11.13
N ALA A 36 -0.10 0.71 10.99
CA ALA A 36 -0.98 0.96 9.85
C ALA A 36 -1.41 2.44 9.79
N GLN A 37 -1.89 2.99 10.92
CA GLN A 37 -2.28 4.41 11.00
C GLN A 37 -1.09 5.32 10.72
N ALA A 38 0.10 5.02 11.26
CA ALA A 38 1.33 5.76 11.03
C ALA A 38 1.72 5.82 9.54
N ARG A 39 1.40 4.77 8.79
CA ARG A 39 1.75 4.60 7.37
C ARG A 39 0.68 5.09 6.40
N THR A 40 -0.55 5.31 6.88
CA THR A 40 -1.63 5.86 6.06
C THR A 40 -1.21 7.20 5.48
N ILE A 41 -1.38 7.36 4.17
CA ILE A 41 -1.07 8.61 3.48
C ILE A 41 -2.33 9.46 3.42
N TYR A 42 -2.18 10.75 3.69
CA TYR A 42 -3.23 11.75 3.62
C TYR A 42 -2.85 12.88 2.67
N LEU A 43 -3.83 13.42 1.97
CA LEU A 43 -3.76 14.72 1.32
C LEU A 43 -4.24 15.79 2.30
N LEU A 44 -3.30 16.56 2.84
CA LEU A 44 -3.56 17.70 3.69
C LEU A 44 -3.84 18.92 2.81
N LYS A 45 -5.03 19.53 2.92
CA LYS A 45 -5.31 20.82 2.27
C LYS A 45 -4.41 21.90 2.89
N LEU A 46 -3.69 22.63 2.04
CA LEU A 46 -2.90 23.78 2.47
C LEU A 46 -3.82 24.99 2.63
N ASP A 47 -3.95 25.45 3.88
CA ASP A 47 -4.76 26.61 4.23
C ASP A 47 -4.26 27.26 5.54
N GLY A 48 -4.56 28.54 5.75
CA GLY A 48 -4.24 29.29 6.95
C GLY A 48 -2.77 29.17 7.40
N PRO A 49 -2.49 28.68 8.63
CA PRO A 49 -1.13 28.50 9.14
C PRO A 49 -0.36 27.36 8.44
N LEU A 50 -1.05 26.48 7.71
CA LEU A 50 -0.49 25.39 6.91
C LEU A 50 -0.48 25.72 5.41
N SER A 51 -0.46 27.00 5.04
CA SER A 51 -0.61 27.49 3.65
C SER A 51 0.54 27.11 2.71
N THR A 52 1.66 26.60 3.20
CA THR A 52 2.85 26.31 2.38
C THR A 52 3.47 24.96 2.73
N PRO A 53 4.02 24.22 1.75
CA PRO A 53 4.67 22.93 1.99
C PRO A 53 5.82 22.98 3.00
N SER A 54 6.62 24.06 2.99
CA SER A 54 7.73 24.26 3.94
C SER A 54 7.27 24.34 5.39
N LYS A 55 6.14 25.00 5.66
CA LYS A 55 5.55 25.02 7.02
C LYS A 55 5.10 23.65 7.47
N VAL A 56 4.51 22.87 6.56
CA VAL A 56 4.13 21.48 6.84
C VAL A 56 5.38 20.65 7.16
N GLN A 57 6.46 20.82 6.40
CA GLN A 57 7.74 20.18 6.66
C GLN A 57 8.28 20.51 8.06
N GLU A 58 8.33 21.79 8.42
CA GLU A 58 8.83 22.25 9.72
C GLU A 58 7.98 21.71 10.88
N ILE A 59 6.65 21.83 10.79
CA ILE A 59 5.71 21.43 11.84
C ILE A 59 5.74 19.90 12.07
N ALA A 60 5.77 19.14 10.98
CA ALA A 60 5.80 17.68 11.05
C ALA A 60 7.20 17.09 11.17
N ASN A 61 8.25 17.94 11.19
CA ASN A 61 9.66 17.54 11.18
C ASN A 61 9.99 16.53 10.06
N LEU A 62 9.51 16.82 8.85
CA LEU A 62 9.73 15.97 7.68
C LEU A 62 11.14 16.14 7.13
N PRO A 63 11.78 15.06 6.65
CA PRO A 63 13.15 15.11 6.13
C PRO A 63 13.28 15.92 4.82
N ALA A 64 12.17 16.12 4.11
CA ALA A 64 12.10 16.88 2.86
C ALA A 64 10.75 17.59 2.73
N ILE A 65 10.67 18.55 1.82
CA ILE A 65 9.41 19.23 1.48
C ILE A 65 8.42 18.19 0.93
N PRO A 66 7.19 18.11 1.48
CA PRO A 66 6.20 17.15 1.02
C PRO A 66 5.78 17.41 -0.43
N GLU A 67 5.51 16.34 -1.16
CA GLU A 67 4.93 16.37 -2.50
C GLU A 67 3.54 17.03 -2.45
N CYS A 68 3.23 17.90 -3.41
CA CYS A 68 1.96 18.61 -3.43
C CYS A 68 1.27 18.55 -4.79
N HIS A 69 -0.06 18.55 -4.75
CA HIS A 69 -0.94 18.43 -5.90
C HIS A 69 -1.95 19.56 -5.90
N LEU A 70 -2.27 20.06 -7.09
CA LEU A 70 -3.36 21.00 -7.30
C LEU A 70 -4.66 20.21 -7.47
N GLY A 71 -5.60 20.38 -6.54
CA GLY A 71 -6.97 19.92 -6.71
C GLY A 71 -7.80 21.01 -7.37
N SER A 72 -8.50 20.67 -8.44
CA SER A 72 -9.47 21.57 -9.09
C SER A 72 -10.87 21.03 -8.89
N SER A 73 -11.79 21.91 -8.51
CA SER A 73 -13.23 21.65 -8.41
C SER A 73 -14.00 22.81 -9.03
N ASP A 74 -15.31 22.68 -9.15
CA ASP A 74 -16.20 23.74 -9.64
C ASP A 74 -16.13 24.99 -8.75
N ASP A 75 -15.80 24.81 -7.47
CA ASP A 75 -15.63 25.88 -6.47
C ASP A 75 -14.22 26.51 -6.46
N GLY A 76 -13.34 26.12 -7.39
CA GLY A 76 -11.99 26.66 -7.55
C GLY A 76 -10.87 25.64 -7.27
N SER A 77 -9.64 26.15 -7.17
CA SER A 77 -8.44 25.32 -7.00
C SER A 77 -7.89 25.39 -5.58
N SER A 78 -7.57 24.23 -5.00
CA SER A 78 -6.92 24.11 -3.68
C SER A 78 -5.64 23.31 -3.80
N MET A 79 -4.62 23.68 -3.01
CA MET A 79 -3.37 22.93 -2.94
C MET A 79 -3.46 21.88 -1.83
N PHE A 80 -2.95 20.69 -2.11
CA PHE A 80 -2.86 19.60 -1.13
C PHE A 80 -1.42 19.10 -1.05
N CYS A 81 -0.95 18.76 0.14
CA CYS A 81 0.34 18.09 0.31
C CYS A 81 0.18 16.73 0.96
N LYS A 82 1.05 15.82 0.52
CA LYS A 82 1.07 14.43 0.93
C LYS A 82 1.81 14.28 2.25
N VAL A 83 1.14 13.72 3.25
CA VAL A 83 1.68 13.48 4.59
C VAL A 83 1.32 12.08 5.05
N ASP A 84 2.17 11.45 5.88
CA ASP A 84 1.83 10.17 6.51
C ASP A 84 1.07 10.39 7.84
N GLY A 85 0.66 9.31 8.49
CA GLY A 85 -0.09 9.40 9.75
C GLY A 85 0.74 9.96 10.92
N ARG A 86 2.07 9.80 10.89
CA ARG A 86 2.95 10.40 11.90
C ARG A 86 2.97 11.92 11.75
N ALA A 87 3.11 12.40 10.53
CA ALA A 87 3.05 13.81 10.19
C ALA A 87 1.67 14.40 10.50
N LYS A 88 0.58 13.68 10.18
CA LYS A 88 -0.78 14.06 10.57
C LYS A 88 -0.89 14.29 12.09
N LEU A 89 -0.45 13.32 12.89
CA LEU A 89 -0.49 13.42 14.35
C LEU A 89 0.36 14.60 14.87
N ALA A 90 1.55 14.82 14.31
CA ALA A 90 2.40 15.94 14.66
C ALA A 90 1.74 17.30 14.37
N ILE A 91 1.09 17.42 13.21
CA ILE A 91 0.36 18.63 12.79
C ILE A 91 -0.84 18.89 13.68
N GLU A 92 -1.64 17.87 13.98
CA GLU A 92 -2.78 17.98 14.90
C GLU A 92 -2.34 18.40 16.31
N ASN A 93 -1.25 17.82 16.81
CA ASN A 93 -0.66 18.22 18.09
C ASN A 93 -0.17 19.67 18.07
N TRP A 94 0.53 20.09 17.01
CA TRP A 94 1.00 21.47 16.89
C TRP A 94 -0.16 22.48 16.83
N LEU A 95 -1.22 22.18 16.09
CA LEU A 95 -2.42 23.01 16.01
C LEU A 95 -3.16 23.08 17.35
N SER A 96 -3.20 22.00 18.12
CA SER A 96 -3.82 22.01 19.46
C SER A 96 -3.16 23.01 20.41
N LEU A 97 -1.87 23.32 20.19
CA LEU A 97 -1.09 24.27 20.99
C LEU A 97 -1.18 25.70 20.47
N HIS A 98 -1.24 25.90 19.14
CA HIS A 98 -1.09 27.23 18.52
C HIS A 98 -2.40 27.80 17.93
N ASN A 99 -3.34 26.95 17.51
CA ASN A 99 -4.56 27.35 16.79
C ASN A 99 -5.70 26.32 17.02
N LYS A 100 -6.32 26.35 18.20
CA LYS A 100 -7.34 25.36 18.62
C LYS A 100 -8.61 25.33 17.77
N ASP A 101 -8.93 26.45 17.13
CA ASP A 101 -10.15 26.58 16.33
C ASP A 101 -9.98 26.07 14.88
N LEU A 102 -8.74 25.89 14.43
CA LEU A 102 -8.48 25.40 13.07
C LEU A 102 -8.57 23.88 13.03
N ARG A 103 -9.46 23.36 12.19
CA ARG A 103 -9.53 21.94 11.84
C ARG A 103 -8.98 21.73 10.43
N PRO A 104 -7.75 21.20 10.28
CA PRO A 104 -7.17 20.93 8.98
C PRO A 104 -7.95 19.81 8.28
N LEU A 105 -8.05 19.90 6.95
CA LEU A 105 -8.68 18.86 6.14
C LEU A 105 -7.63 17.84 5.71
N PHE A 106 -7.75 16.61 6.21
CA PHE A 106 -6.99 15.45 5.76
C PHE A 106 -7.90 14.52 4.98
N VAL A 107 -7.58 14.29 3.70
CA VAL A 107 -8.29 13.33 2.86
C VAL A 107 -7.43 12.05 2.76
N PRO A 108 -7.92 10.87 3.16
CA PRO A 108 -7.18 9.62 2.99
C PRO A 108 -6.80 9.40 1.52
N PHE A 109 -5.52 9.18 1.27
CA PHE A 109 -5.00 8.82 -0.04
C PHE A 109 -4.91 7.30 -0.11
N GLY A 110 -6.07 6.65 -0.32
CA GLY A 110 -6.24 5.20 -0.26
C GLY A 110 -5.51 4.48 -1.37
N ARG A 111 -4.25 4.09 -1.12
CA ARG A 111 -3.47 3.20 -1.98
C ARG A 111 -2.70 2.18 -1.17
N ALA A 112 -2.41 1.02 -1.76
CA ALA A 112 -1.66 -0.02 -1.10
C ALA A 112 -0.28 0.48 -0.67
N TYR A 113 0.10 0.18 0.57
CA TYR A 113 1.37 0.63 1.13
C TYR A 113 2.56 -0.08 0.46
N LYS A 114 3.70 0.59 0.29
CA LYS A 114 4.92 -0.01 -0.30
C LYS A 114 6.17 0.51 0.41
N GLU A 115 6.84 -0.37 1.13
CA GLU A 115 8.09 -0.09 1.86
C GLU A 115 9.05 -1.28 1.70
N LEU A 116 9.45 -1.56 0.46
CA LEU A 116 10.39 -2.63 0.17
C LEU A 116 11.81 -2.21 0.60
N SER A 117 12.39 -2.96 1.53
CA SER A 117 13.76 -2.74 2.00
C SER A 117 14.77 -3.14 0.94
N SER A 118 15.80 -2.33 0.70
CA SER A 118 16.92 -2.69 -0.19
C SER A 118 17.99 -3.53 0.50
N THR A 119 17.95 -3.62 1.83
CA THR A 119 18.97 -4.26 2.66
C THR A 119 18.45 -5.44 3.46
N SER A 120 17.17 -5.80 3.31
CA SER A 120 16.55 -6.92 4.00
C SER A 120 15.40 -7.54 3.20
N LEU A 121 14.91 -8.69 3.69
CA LEU A 121 13.73 -9.36 3.16
C LEU A 121 12.41 -8.63 3.49
N TYR A 122 12.44 -7.47 4.16
CA TYR A 122 11.21 -6.78 4.53
C TYR A 122 10.53 -6.05 3.34
N PRO A 123 9.19 -6.11 3.22
CA PRO A 123 8.33 -7.24 3.59
C PRO A 123 8.36 -8.32 2.49
N THR A 124 8.31 -9.61 2.88
CA THR A 124 8.20 -10.76 1.96
C THR A 124 7.01 -11.63 2.38
N LEU A 125 6.25 -12.11 1.40
CA LEU A 125 5.13 -13.02 1.62
C LEU A 125 5.61 -14.30 2.32
N GLY A 126 4.93 -14.71 3.39
CA GLY A 126 5.25 -15.93 4.14
C GLY A 126 6.46 -15.85 5.06
N ILE A 127 7.21 -14.74 5.06
CA ILE A 127 8.38 -14.56 5.91
C ILE A 127 8.10 -13.50 6.98
N ASP A 128 8.14 -13.92 8.25
CA ASP A 128 8.17 -12.98 9.36
C ASP A 128 9.58 -12.44 9.59
N THR A 129 9.90 -11.39 8.85
CA THR A 129 11.19 -10.69 8.92
C THR A 129 11.49 -10.01 10.27
N THR A 130 10.53 -10.00 11.22
CA THR A 130 10.81 -9.53 12.58
C THR A 130 11.61 -10.57 13.38
N LEU A 131 11.58 -11.84 12.96
CA LEU A 131 12.30 -12.91 13.62
C LEU A 131 13.82 -12.82 13.37
N PRO A 132 14.66 -13.11 14.38
CA PRO A 132 16.12 -12.92 14.30
C PRO A 132 16.79 -13.66 13.14
N GLN A 133 16.30 -14.82 12.75
CA GLN A 133 16.86 -15.63 11.66
C GLN A 133 16.66 -15.01 10.27
N PHE A 134 15.69 -14.11 10.11
CA PHE A 134 15.41 -13.41 8.86
C PHE A 134 15.91 -11.96 8.86
N ARG A 135 16.54 -11.53 9.96
CA ARG A 135 17.30 -10.28 10.01
C ARG A 135 18.54 -10.44 9.12
N PRO A 136 18.98 -9.40 8.41
CA PRO A 136 20.25 -9.44 7.69
C PRO A 136 21.36 -9.81 8.66
N GLN A 137 21.84 -11.05 8.56
CA GLN A 137 23.07 -11.49 9.20
C GLN A 137 24.19 -10.85 8.36
N ASP A 138 25.05 -10.10 9.05
CA ASP A 138 26.23 -9.38 8.58
C ASP A 138 26.55 -9.49 7.06
N PRO A 139 26.54 -8.38 6.30
CA PRO A 139 26.73 -8.37 4.84
C PRO A 139 28.03 -9.03 4.34
N GLN A 140 28.98 -9.36 5.23
CA GLN A 140 30.21 -10.07 4.91
C GLN A 140 30.03 -11.60 4.75
N PHE A 141 28.94 -12.20 5.25
CA PHE A 141 28.68 -13.64 5.14
C PHE A 141 27.72 -14.01 4.00
N LEU A 142 27.30 -13.01 3.21
CA LEU A 142 26.51 -13.22 2.00
C LEU A 142 27.49 -13.43 0.84
N ASP A 143 28.02 -14.65 0.73
CA ASP A 143 29.04 -15.06 -0.25
C ASP A 143 28.61 -14.90 -1.71
N HIS A 144 27.34 -14.57 -1.93
CA HIS A 144 26.80 -14.06 -3.16
C HIS A 144 25.86 -12.92 -2.76
N ALA A 145 26.06 -11.73 -3.31
CA ALA A 145 25.07 -10.65 -3.22
C ALA A 145 23.78 -11.13 -3.93
N HIS A 146 23.00 -11.98 -3.28
CA HIS A 146 21.58 -12.11 -3.56
C HIS A 146 21.04 -10.72 -3.33
N SER A 147 20.91 -9.96 -4.43
CA SER A 147 20.19 -8.70 -4.42
C SER A 147 18.89 -8.98 -3.67
N PHE A 148 18.67 -8.32 -2.53
CA PHE A 148 17.56 -8.57 -1.60
C PHE A 148 16.19 -8.23 -2.23
N GLY A 149 15.95 -8.61 -3.48
CA GLY A 149 14.90 -8.10 -4.34
C GLY A 149 15.29 -6.81 -5.06
N GLN A 150 14.42 -6.44 -6.00
CA GLN A 150 14.52 -5.20 -6.76
C GLN A 150 14.44 -3.98 -5.83
N LYS A 151 15.15 -2.90 -6.17
CA LYS A 151 15.00 -1.62 -5.46
C LYS A 151 13.55 -1.14 -5.56
N LYS A 152 13.09 -0.36 -4.57
CA LYS A 152 11.72 0.15 -4.47
C LYS A 152 11.18 0.73 -5.78
N ASP A 153 12.02 1.39 -6.57
CA ASP A 153 11.61 2.09 -7.80
C ASP A 153 12.29 1.51 -9.06
N GLN A 154 12.62 0.21 -9.04
CA GLN A 154 13.22 -0.47 -10.17
C GLN A 154 12.17 -1.12 -11.06
N PHE A 155 12.07 -0.64 -12.30
CA PHE A 155 11.22 -1.18 -13.35
C PHE A 155 12.06 -1.80 -14.47
N PRO A 156 11.57 -2.84 -15.16
CA PRO A 156 10.28 -3.51 -14.94
C PRO A 156 10.27 -4.44 -13.72
N VAL A 157 9.10 -4.63 -13.11
CA VAL A 157 8.87 -5.54 -11.96
C VAL A 157 7.71 -6.49 -12.25
N ARG A 158 7.85 -7.76 -11.87
CA ARG A 158 6.77 -8.75 -11.99
C ARG A 158 5.83 -8.64 -10.80
N PHE A 159 4.54 -8.48 -11.08
CA PHE A 159 3.49 -8.56 -10.08
C PHE A 159 2.69 -9.85 -10.24
N PHE A 160 2.43 -10.54 -9.13
CA PHE A 160 1.52 -11.67 -9.07
C PHE A 160 0.12 -11.22 -8.67
N PHE A 161 -0.89 -11.72 -9.37
CA PHE A 161 -2.30 -11.46 -9.14
C PHE A 161 -3.08 -12.78 -9.00
N TYR A 162 -3.93 -12.84 -7.99
CA TYR A 162 -4.81 -13.98 -7.69
C TYR A 162 -6.31 -13.64 -7.80
N GLY A 163 -6.64 -12.36 -7.99
CA GLY A 163 -8.01 -11.84 -7.97
C GLY A 163 -8.39 -11.12 -9.25
N THR A 164 -9.14 -10.02 -9.11
CA THR A 164 -9.68 -9.27 -10.27
C THR A 164 -8.63 -8.67 -11.20
N LEU A 165 -7.40 -8.41 -10.69
CA LEU A 165 -6.27 -7.97 -11.51
C LEU A 165 -5.70 -9.07 -12.43
N ALA A 166 -6.06 -10.33 -12.21
CA ALA A 166 -5.73 -11.44 -13.10
C ALA A 166 -6.63 -11.48 -14.36
N SER A 167 -6.99 -10.31 -14.90
CA SER A 167 -7.87 -10.15 -16.05
C SER A 167 -7.33 -9.06 -16.96
N ALA A 168 -6.98 -9.42 -18.20
CA ALA A 168 -6.41 -8.48 -19.17
C ALA A 168 -7.33 -7.28 -19.46
N PRO A 169 -8.66 -7.44 -19.68
CA PRO A 169 -9.57 -6.30 -19.83
C PRO A 169 -9.57 -5.35 -18.63
N LYS A 170 -9.43 -5.89 -17.41
CA LYS A 170 -9.38 -5.09 -16.20
C LYS A 170 -8.10 -4.27 -16.14
N LEU A 171 -6.96 -4.87 -16.47
CA LEU A 171 -5.68 -4.19 -16.57
C LEU A 171 -5.68 -3.12 -17.66
N CYS A 172 -6.20 -3.39 -18.86
CA CYS A 172 -6.36 -2.37 -19.91
C CYS A 172 -7.14 -1.16 -19.37
N SER A 173 -8.31 -1.41 -18.75
CA SER A 173 -9.16 -0.35 -18.22
C SER A 173 -8.52 0.42 -17.07
N LEU A 174 -7.74 -0.26 -16.21
CA LEU A 174 -7.12 0.35 -15.04
C LEU A 174 -5.87 1.16 -15.41
N LEU A 175 -5.05 0.61 -16.30
CA LEU A 175 -3.79 1.21 -16.75
C LEU A 175 -3.97 2.17 -17.94
N SER A 176 -5.21 2.28 -18.45
CA SER A 176 -5.55 3.08 -19.64
C SER A 176 -4.71 2.70 -20.86
N LEU A 177 -4.48 1.41 -21.04
CA LEU A 177 -3.71 0.89 -22.18
C LEU A 177 -4.51 1.02 -23.48
N PRO A 178 -3.86 1.38 -24.60
CA PRO A 178 -4.49 1.31 -25.91
C PRO A 178 -4.80 -0.14 -26.28
N ASP A 179 -5.78 -0.35 -27.16
CA ASP A 179 -6.25 -1.68 -27.58
C ASP A 179 -5.12 -2.54 -28.21
N GLU A 180 -4.10 -1.90 -28.78
CA GLU A 180 -2.94 -2.57 -29.39
C GLU A 180 -1.89 -3.05 -28.36
N GLU A 181 -1.94 -2.58 -27.12
CA GLU A 181 -1.00 -2.92 -26.04
C GLU A 181 -1.68 -3.79 -24.96
N ALA A 182 -2.41 -4.82 -25.38
CA ALA A 182 -3.08 -5.72 -24.46
C ALA A 182 -2.07 -6.36 -23.47
N PRO A 183 -2.35 -6.31 -22.15
CA PRO A 183 -1.43 -6.78 -21.13
C PRO A 183 -1.30 -8.30 -21.19
N VAL A 184 -0.06 -8.78 -21.32
CA VAL A 184 0.25 -10.21 -21.34
C VAL A 184 0.30 -10.73 -19.91
N LEU A 185 -0.70 -11.53 -19.55
CA LEU A 185 -0.73 -12.27 -18.29
C LEU A 185 -0.12 -13.66 -18.51
N LEU A 186 0.85 -14.02 -17.66
CA LEU A 186 1.51 -15.33 -17.68
C LEU A 186 1.05 -16.16 -16.50
N LYS A 187 0.69 -17.43 -16.73
CA LYS A 187 0.33 -18.33 -15.63
C LYS A 187 1.49 -18.46 -14.65
N ALA A 188 1.19 -18.30 -13.37
CA ALA A 188 2.20 -18.30 -12.33
C ALA A 188 1.62 -18.78 -11.00
N SER A 189 2.49 -19.00 -10.03
CA SER A 189 2.09 -19.29 -8.66
C SER A 189 3.08 -18.70 -7.67
N VAL A 190 2.65 -18.43 -6.45
CA VAL A 190 3.52 -17.95 -5.36
C VAL A 190 3.52 -18.91 -4.18
N LYS A 191 4.65 -18.97 -3.47
CA LYS A 191 4.81 -19.72 -2.22
C LYS A 191 4.69 -18.80 -1.00
N GLY A 192 4.43 -19.38 0.18
CA GLY A 192 4.35 -18.62 1.44
C GLY A 192 3.07 -17.82 1.61
N GLY A 193 2.10 -18.00 0.72
CA GLY A 193 0.80 -17.32 0.76
C GLY A 193 -0.34 -18.29 0.98
N THR A 194 -1.36 -17.88 1.73
CA THR A 194 -2.64 -18.59 1.82
C THR A 194 -3.80 -17.67 1.49
N MET A 195 -4.87 -18.25 0.96
CA MET A 195 -6.09 -17.53 0.62
C MET A 195 -7.07 -17.66 1.78
N GLU A 196 -7.48 -16.52 2.32
CA GLU A 196 -8.58 -16.40 3.27
C GLU A 196 -9.71 -15.56 2.69
N THR A 197 -10.79 -15.42 3.45
CA THR A 197 -11.86 -14.49 3.12
C THR A 197 -11.98 -13.35 4.13
N TRP A 198 -12.50 -12.22 3.69
CA TRP A 198 -12.88 -11.11 4.55
C TRP A 198 -14.20 -10.48 4.10
N GLY A 199 -14.85 -9.77 5.01
CA GLY A 199 -16.12 -9.11 4.75
C GLY A 199 -17.28 -10.09 4.68
N ASN A 200 -17.34 -11.03 5.63
CA ASN A 200 -18.33 -12.10 5.73
C ASN A 200 -18.29 -13.07 4.54
N GLY A 201 -17.10 -13.52 4.15
CA GLY A 201 -16.89 -14.51 3.09
C GLY A 201 -16.95 -13.95 1.67
N LYS A 202 -17.15 -12.63 1.52
CA LYS A 202 -17.42 -12.03 0.20
C LYS A 202 -16.16 -11.81 -0.62
N TYR A 203 -15.01 -11.64 0.02
CA TYR A 203 -13.79 -11.20 -0.66
C TYR A 203 -12.61 -12.09 -0.32
N ASN A 204 -11.82 -12.41 -1.34
CA ASN A 204 -10.59 -13.17 -1.20
C ASN A 204 -9.45 -12.27 -0.72
N ALA A 205 -8.71 -12.70 0.30
CA ALA A 205 -7.55 -12.04 0.86
C ALA A 205 -6.33 -12.97 0.81
N LEU A 206 -5.24 -12.52 0.17
CA LEU A 206 -3.95 -13.18 0.28
C LEU A 206 -3.27 -12.73 1.56
N ILE A 207 -2.99 -13.67 2.45
CA ILE A 207 -2.23 -13.44 3.69
C ILE A 207 -0.99 -14.34 3.74
N ASN A 208 -0.15 -14.19 4.76
CA ASN A 208 0.99 -15.08 4.97
C ASN A 208 0.50 -16.50 5.28
N GLY A 209 0.99 -17.48 4.52
CA GLY A 209 0.80 -18.90 4.74
C GLY A 209 2.09 -19.58 5.20
N SER A 210 2.08 -20.91 5.21
CA SER A 210 3.28 -21.72 5.45
C SER A 210 4.21 -21.73 4.24
N GLU A 211 5.46 -22.13 4.40
CA GLU A 211 6.43 -22.21 3.28
C GLU A 211 5.96 -23.16 2.15
N ASP A 212 5.20 -24.20 2.51
CA ASP A 212 4.65 -25.18 1.57
C ASP A 212 3.36 -24.71 0.88
N SER A 213 2.73 -23.62 1.37
CA SER A 213 1.48 -23.15 0.79
C SER A 213 1.74 -22.47 -0.55
N ARG A 214 0.95 -22.87 -1.56
CA ARG A 214 1.08 -22.41 -2.94
C ARG A 214 -0.26 -21.86 -3.45
N ILE A 215 -0.23 -20.65 -4.01
CA ILE A 215 -1.39 -20.00 -4.63
C ILE A 215 -1.13 -19.85 -6.12
N ASP A 216 -2.06 -20.36 -6.93
CA ASP A 216 -2.05 -20.18 -8.38
C ASP A 216 -2.68 -18.84 -8.79
N GLY A 217 -2.19 -18.28 -9.88
CA GLY A 217 -2.64 -17.00 -10.39
C GLY A 217 -1.91 -16.62 -11.67
N TRP A 218 -1.69 -15.32 -11.82
CA TRP A 218 -1.10 -14.76 -13.03
C TRP A 218 -0.04 -13.72 -12.68
N ALA A 219 1.05 -13.72 -13.45
CA ALA A 219 2.08 -12.71 -13.39
C ALA A 219 1.88 -11.69 -14.52
N TYR A 220 2.05 -10.42 -14.17
CA TYR A 220 2.07 -9.29 -15.11
C TYR A 220 3.37 -8.52 -14.93
N MET A 221 3.93 -8.04 -16.04
CA MET A 221 5.14 -7.21 -16.01
C MET A 221 4.76 -5.72 -15.98
N VAL A 222 4.95 -5.10 -14.82
CA VAL A 222 4.73 -3.67 -14.62
C VAL A 222 5.98 -2.92 -15.06
N ILE A 223 5.84 -2.05 -16.05
CA ILE A 223 6.96 -1.40 -16.74
C ILE A 223 7.28 0.02 -16.26
N SER A 224 6.38 0.64 -15.48
CA SER A 224 6.56 2.01 -14.99
C SER A 224 5.92 2.24 -13.61
N GLU A 225 6.34 3.32 -12.95
CA GLU A 225 5.80 3.72 -11.66
C GLU A 225 4.32 4.10 -11.74
N GLU A 226 3.89 4.73 -12.84
CA GLU A 226 2.50 5.12 -13.05
C GLU A 226 1.56 3.91 -13.09
N TYR A 227 2.01 2.81 -13.71
CA TYR A 227 1.24 1.57 -13.75
C TYR A 227 1.15 0.92 -12.38
N GLU A 228 2.27 0.89 -11.65
CA GLU A 228 2.25 0.39 -10.28
C GLU A 228 1.34 1.23 -9.39
N ASP A 229 1.40 2.56 -9.49
CA ASP A 229 0.58 3.45 -8.70
C ASP A 229 -0.91 3.31 -9.02
N ALA A 230 -1.28 3.04 -10.27
CA ALA A 230 -2.65 2.69 -10.64
C ALA A 230 -3.10 1.36 -9.99
N LEU A 231 -2.26 0.33 -9.98
CA LEU A 231 -2.54 -0.95 -9.31
C LEU A 231 -2.68 -0.76 -7.79
N ARG A 232 -1.80 0.03 -7.17
CA ARG A 232 -1.85 0.30 -5.73
C ARG A 232 -3.09 1.08 -5.34
N LYS A 233 -3.51 2.07 -6.14
CA LYS A 233 -4.77 2.80 -5.94
C LYS A 233 -5.98 1.87 -6.04
N TYR A 234 -5.93 0.91 -6.96
CA TYR A 234 -6.99 -0.08 -7.13
C TYR A 234 -7.16 -0.98 -5.91
N GLU A 235 -6.06 -1.49 -5.36
CA GLU A 235 -6.09 -2.38 -4.20
C GLU A 235 -6.38 -1.63 -2.89
N THR A 236 -6.12 -0.32 -2.83
CA THR A 236 -6.39 0.57 -1.68
C THR A 236 -5.52 0.29 -0.46
N GLU A 237 -5.73 1.04 0.63
CA GLU A 237 -5.01 0.89 1.90
C GLU A 237 -5.29 -0.43 2.64
N ALA A 238 -6.26 -1.23 2.17
CA ALA A 238 -6.50 -2.57 2.71
C ALA A 238 -5.34 -3.54 2.45
N TYR A 239 -4.49 -3.24 1.46
CA TYR A 239 -3.37 -4.08 1.06
C TYR A 239 -2.03 -3.37 1.18
N GLU A 240 -0.97 -4.16 1.21
CA GLU A 240 0.40 -3.69 1.08
C GLU A 240 1.13 -4.49 -0.02
N VAL A 241 2.12 -3.85 -0.64
CA VAL A 241 3.01 -4.47 -1.60
C VAL A 241 4.11 -5.19 -0.85
N VAL A 242 4.23 -6.49 -1.07
CA VAL A 242 5.28 -7.35 -0.50
C VAL A 242 6.05 -8.06 -1.60
N LYS A 243 7.32 -8.39 -1.32
CA LYS A 243 8.11 -9.27 -2.18
C LYS A 243 7.52 -10.68 -2.15
N CYS A 244 7.64 -11.40 -3.25
CA CYS A 244 7.31 -12.81 -3.32
C CYS A 244 8.21 -13.53 -4.33
N GLU A 245 8.32 -14.85 -4.15
CA GLU A 245 8.87 -15.73 -5.17
C GLU A 245 7.73 -16.24 -6.06
N ILE A 246 7.80 -15.89 -7.34
CA ILE A 246 6.84 -16.25 -8.37
C ILE A 246 7.43 -17.42 -9.17
N GLU A 247 6.75 -18.55 -9.19
CA GLU A 247 7.07 -19.68 -10.04
C GLU A 247 6.31 -19.57 -11.36
N MET A 248 7.03 -19.54 -12.48
CA MET A 248 6.46 -19.50 -13.82
C MET A 248 7.33 -20.31 -14.78
N GLU A 249 6.71 -21.15 -15.61
CA GLU A 249 7.42 -22.04 -16.56
C GLU A 249 8.53 -22.89 -15.92
N GLY A 250 8.32 -23.33 -14.66
CA GLY A 250 9.28 -24.13 -13.90
C GLY A 250 10.50 -23.34 -13.38
N LYS A 251 10.47 -22.00 -13.45
CA LYS A 251 11.52 -21.11 -12.92
C LYS A 251 10.97 -20.22 -11.82
N ASN A 252 11.76 -20.00 -10.79
CA ASN A 252 11.47 -19.04 -9.74
C ASN A 252 12.04 -17.68 -10.11
N VAL A 253 11.20 -16.65 -10.05
CA VAL A 253 11.57 -15.26 -10.28
C VAL A 253 11.10 -14.40 -9.11
N GLN A 254 11.91 -13.42 -8.74
CA GLN A 254 11.53 -12.45 -7.72
C GLN A 254 10.49 -11.47 -8.29
N GLY A 255 9.48 -11.15 -7.49
CA GLY A 255 8.43 -10.21 -7.86
C GLY A 255 7.76 -9.61 -6.64
N CYS A 256 6.60 -8.99 -6.88
CA CYS A 256 5.76 -8.38 -5.86
C CYS A 256 4.34 -8.94 -5.92
N THR A 257 3.62 -8.83 -4.82
CA THR A 257 2.17 -9.10 -4.76
C THR A 257 1.51 -8.15 -3.76
N PHE A 258 0.18 -8.12 -3.78
CA PHE A 258 -0.63 -7.42 -2.79
C PHE A 258 -1.02 -8.38 -1.68
N ARG A 259 -0.56 -8.10 -0.45
CA ARG A 259 -0.94 -8.83 0.76
C ARG A 259 -1.99 -8.04 1.52
N PHE A 260 -3.05 -8.71 1.95
CA PHE A 260 -4.10 -8.10 2.77
C PHE A 260 -3.57 -7.80 4.18
N THR A 261 -3.91 -6.62 4.70
CA THR A 261 -3.44 -6.14 6.01
C THR A 261 -4.55 -6.01 7.05
N GLY A 262 -5.81 -6.29 6.66
CA GLY A 262 -6.96 -6.25 7.56
C GLY A 262 -7.19 -7.55 8.33
N ALA A 263 -8.25 -7.57 9.12
CA ALA A 263 -8.75 -8.79 9.76
C ALA A 263 -9.50 -9.65 8.74
N VAL A 264 -9.15 -10.94 8.69
CA VAL A 264 -9.88 -11.97 7.96
C VAL A 264 -11.03 -12.51 8.82
N ASP A 265 -12.00 -13.17 8.20
CA ASP A 265 -13.16 -13.75 8.90
C ASP A 265 -12.84 -15.03 9.70
#